data_AF-A0A1H3DG29-F1
#
_entry.id   AF-A0A1H3DG29-F1
#
_cell.length_a   1.000
_cell.length_b   1.000
_cell.length_c   1.000
_cell.angle_alpha   90.00
_cell.angle_beta   90.00
_cell.angle_gamma   90.00
#
_symmetry.space_group_name_H-M   'P 1'
#
loop_
_entity.id
_entity.type
_entity.pdbx_description
1 polymer ?
#
loop_
_entity_poly.entity_id
_entity_poly.type
_entity_poly.pdbx_seq_one_letter_code
_entity_poly.pdbx_strand_id
1 'polypeptide(L)'
;MKKFTASLLVLILSALLVMPAVMGASPAPAPVVGEIQSSVSFRSAPSTSSTVYKYLKAGDNVVILEQTNASWYKVQDVLGTIAYVSSSDKYIEIIYNASIVSSVSFRKSASTDGTRLRYLSKGESVLVTGQPNSAWFAVTDSKGVKGYVSTSEQYISLGASFSLPSGTKPGSGTGGGDTTPSAPQLIENTIAAGMKYWGTPYEFGSDRDTTTTFDCSDFVRTAFREGAKLTLPADSRKQGDYVKAKGATKSDWRSLKRGDLMFFMEYKGSKASNYAGINKATETITHVGIYLGNGQILHTYSTESGGVRTNDISGGQWENRFLFGGSVL
;
A
#
# COMPACT_ATOMS: atom_id res chain seq x y z
N MET A 1 -68.05 15.19 51.64
CA MET A 1 -67.59 14.84 50.28
C MET A 1 -66.63 15.92 49.77
N LYS A 2 -65.32 15.70 49.85
CA LYS A 2 -64.28 16.45 49.10
C LYS A 2 -63.09 15.49 48.94
N LYS A 3 -62.88 15.00 47.71
CA LYS A 3 -61.77 14.12 47.34
C LYS A 3 -60.63 15.01 46.84
N PHE A 4 -59.44 14.89 47.45
CA PHE A 4 -58.21 15.47 46.94
C PHE A 4 -57.64 14.53 45.87
N THR A 5 -57.55 15.01 44.63
CA THR A 5 -56.80 14.39 43.54
C THR A 5 -55.44 15.06 43.44
N ALA A 6 -54.37 14.32 43.74
CA ALA A 6 -52.99 14.73 43.45
C ALA A 6 -52.70 14.51 41.96
N SER A 7 -52.38 15.58 41.23
CA SER A 7 -51.88 15.52 39.86
C SER A 7 -50.37 15.32 39.86
N LEU A 8 -49.92 14.28 39.15
CA LEU A 8 -48.53 13.97 38.88
C LEU A 8 -48.07 14.83 37.68
N LEU A 9 -47.16 15.79 37.94
CA LEU A 9 -46.53 16.63 36.92
C LEU A 9 -45.34 15.86 36.31
N VAL A 10 -45.46 15.41 35.07
CA VAL A 10 -44.35 14.80 34.31
C VAL A 10 -43.54 15.92 33.65
N LEU A 11 -42.33 16.16 34.16
CA LEU A 11 -41.32 17.03 33.54
C LEU A 11 -40.64 16.26 32.40
N ILE A 12 -40.89 16.63 31.15
CA ILE A 12 -40.14 16.14 29.99
C ILE A 12 -38.88 17.00 29.86
N LEU A 13 -37.74 16.44 30.26
CA LEU A 13 -36.41 17.04 30.10
C LEU A 13 -35.89 16.73 28.68
N SER A 14 -36.01 17.68 27.76
CA SER A 14 -35.39 17.62 26.43
C SER A 14 -33.90 17.95 26.53
N ALA A 15 -33.08 16.90 26.66
CA ALA A 15 -31.63 17.03 26.54
C ALA A 15 -31.26 17.28 25.06
N LEU A 16 -30.93 18.54 24.73
CA LEU A 16 -30.17 18.85 23.52
C LEU A 16 -28.77 18.21 23.64
N LEU A 17 -28.56 17.08 22.95
CA LEU A 17 -27.22 16.58 22.67
C LEU A 17 -26.55 17.55 21.69
N VAL A 18 -25.67 18.40 22.21
CA VAL A 18 -24.66 19.08 21.41
C VAL A 18 -23.67 18.02 20.96
N MET A 19 -23.84 17.48 19.76
CA MET A 19 -22.83 16.63 19.16
C MET A 19 -21.57 17.46 18.89
N PRO A 20 -20.38 17.04 19.35
CA PRO A 20 -19.15 17.68 18.91
C PRO A 20 -19.03 17.51 17.40
N ALA A 21 -18.82 18.63 16.70
CA ALA A 21 -18.52 18.62 15.29
C ALA A 21 -17.32 17.69 15.05
N VAL A 22 -17.55 16.59 14.34
CA VAL A 22 -16.47 15.75 13.83
C VAL A 22 -15.67 16.64 12.88
N MET A 23 -14.52 17.12 13.35
CA MET A 23 -13.52 17.75 12.49
C MET A 23 -13.18 16.74 11.40
N GLY A 24 -13.70 16.96 10.19
CA GLY A 24 -13.41 16.12 9.04
C GLY A 24 -11.90 16.01 8.87
N ALA A 25 -11.38 14.78 8.94
CA ALA A 25 -9.99 14.52 8.64
C ALA A 25 -9.73 15.05 7.23
N SER A 26 -8.75 15.97 7.12
CA SER A 26 -8.33 16.51 5.83
C SER A 26 -7.91 15.34 4.92
N PRO A 27 -8.37 15.29 3.66
CA PRO A 27 -8.02 14.20 2.76
C PRO A 27 -6.50 14.06 2.70
N ALA A 28 -6.02 12.83 2.89
CA ALA A 28 -4.59 12.53 2.91
C ALA A 28 -3.95 13.09 1.63
N PRO A 29 -2.79 13.74 1.77
CA PRO A 29 -2.13 14.31 0.62
C PRO A 29 -1.85 13.24 -0.43
N ALA A 30 -2.14 13.56 -1.70
CA ALA A 30 -1.89 12.66 -2.80
C ALA A 30 -0.38 12.36 -2.93
N PRO A 31 -0.02 11.11 -3.26
CA PRO A 31 1.36 10.64 -3.19
C PRO A 31 2.24 11.41 -4.17
N VAL A 32 3.37 11.93 -3.67
CA VAL A 32 4.44 12.46 -4.52
C VAL A 32 5.09 11.27 -5.20
N VAL A 33 5.24 11.27 -6.52
CA VAL A 33 5.95 10.19 -7.22
C VAL A 33 7.34 10.70 -7.63
N GLY A 34 8.36 9.89 -7.41
CA GLY A 34 9.70 10.10 -7.92
C GLY A 34 10.11 8.97 -8.85
N GLU A 35 10.76 9.30 -9.96
CA GLU A 35 11.41 8.35 -10.85
C GLU A 35 12.90 8.28 -10.49
N ILE A 36 13.41 7.07 -10.35
CA ILE A 36 14.84 6.85 -10.12
C ILE A 36 15.60 7.11 -11.42
N GLN A 37 16.57 8.01 -11.39
CA GLN A 37 17.38 8.40 -12.55
C GLN A 37 18.64 7.55 -12.70
N SER A 38 19.20 7.08 -11.60
CA SER A 38 20.35 6.18 -11.59
C SER A 38 20.34 5.28 -10.36
N SER A 39 21.10 4.17 -10.42
CA SER A 39 21.08 3.15 -9.36
C SER A 39 21.29 3.75 -7.98
N VAL A 40 20.31 3.59 -7.09
CA VAL A 40 20.31 4.19 -5.75
C VAL A 40 20.04 3.15 -4.67
N SER A 41 20.75 3.26 -3.55
CA SER A 41 20.55 2.37 -2.39
C SER A 41 19.24 2.69 -1.68
N PHE A 42 18.42 1.67 -1.48
CA PHE A 42 17.18 1.71 -0.70
C PHE A 42 17.43 1.15 0.69
N ARG A 43 17.37 2.01 1.71
CA ARG A 43 17.97 1.74 3.02
C ARG A 43 17.01 1.79 4.19
N SER A 44 17.34 1.09 5.27
CA SER A 44 16.53 1.03 6.49
C SER A 44 16.44 2.35 7.28
N ALA A 45 17.45 3.24 7.14
CA ALA A 45 17.50 4.54 7.80
C ALA A 45 18.16 5.60 6.90
N PRO A 46 17.91 6.91 7.11
CA PRO A 46 18.45 8.01 6.30
C PRO A 46 19.94 8.27 6.60
N SER A 47 20.78 7.25 6.39
CA SER A 47 22.22 7.26 6.64
C SER A 47 22.95 6.39 5.63
N THR A 48 24.17 6.78 5.25
CA THR A 48 25.04 5.96 4.38
C THR A 48 25.59 4.71 5.08
N SER A 49 25.55 4.68 6.42
CA SER A 49 25.97 3.52 7.24
C SER A 49 24.85 2.53 7.53
N SER A 50 23.60 2.82 7.16
CA SER A 50 22.46 1.93 7.43
C SER A 50 22.38 0.77 6.43
N THR A 51 21.68 -0.29 6.83
CA THR A 51 21.46 -1.49 6.03
C THR A 51 20.79 -1.14 4.70
N VAL A 52 21.39 -1.59 3.59
CA VAL A 52 20.79 -1.52 2.27
C VAL A 52 19.86 -2.71 2.09
N TYR A 53 18.56 -2.44 1.92
CA TYR A 53 17.59 -3.48 1.57
C TYR A 53 17.80 -3.97 0.15
N LYS A 54 17.94 -3.04 -0.80
CA LYS A 54 18.19 -3.31 -2.22
C LYS A 54 18.70 -2.05 -2.92
N TYR A 55 18.98 -2.18 -4.21
CA TYR A 55 19.19 -1.04 -5.10
C TYR A 55 17.99 -0.89 -6.04
N LEU A 56 17.50 0.33 -6.17
CA LEU A 56 16.52 0.69 -7.21
C LEU A 56 17.27 1.09 -8.46
N LYS A 57 16.71 0.78 -9.63
CA LYS A 57 17.33 1.00 -10.94
C LYS A 57 16.74 2.25 -11.61
N ALA A 58 17.46 2.79 -12.58
CA ALA A 58 16.93 3.87 -13.41
C ALA A 58 15.59 3.45 -14.05
N GLY A 59 14.59 4.33 -14.01
CA GLY A 59 13.21 4.08 -14.43
C GLY A 59 12.30 3.46 -13.37
N ASP A 60 12.82 3.05 -12.20
CA ASP A 60 11.96 2.60 -11.10
C ASP A 60 11.17 3.78 -10.53
N ASN A 61 9.87 3.59 -10.32
CA ASN A 61 9.04 4.61 -9.67
C ASN A 61 8.92 4.33 -8.17
N VAL A 62 8.93 5.40 -7.37
CA VAL A 62 8.70 5.36 -5.93
C VAL A 62 7.73 6.45 -5.53
N VAL A 63 6.94 6.21 -4.50
CA VAL A 63 6.13 7.23 -3.85
C VAL A 63 6.98 7.90 -2.77
N ILE A 64 7.29 9.18 -2.91
CA ILE A 64 7.96 9.96 -1.88
C ILE A 64 6.95 10.33 -0.79
N LEU A 65 7.16 9.81 0.41
CA LEU A 65 6.30 10.05 1.57
C LEU A 65 6.72 11.33 2.31
N GLU A 66 8.02 11.54 2.45
CA GLU A 66 8.58 12.74 3.08
C GLU A 66 10.01 12.99 2.63
N GLN A 67 10.44 14.25 2.70
CA GLN A 67 11.85 14.61 2.73
C GLN A 67 12.32 14.60 4.17
N THR A 68 13.01 13.53 4.56
CA THR A 68 13.46 13.34 5.94
C THR A 68 14.55 14.34 6.31
N ASN A 69 15.42 14.68 5.37
CA ASN A 69 16.41 15.76 5.50
C ASN A 69 16.94 16.18 4.10
N ALA A 70 17.97 17.04 4.06
CA ALA A 70 18.55 17.56 2.83
C ALA A 70 19.10 16.48 1.86
N SER A 71 19.45 15.30 2.37
CA SER A 71 20.11 14.24 1.61
C SER A 71 19.26 12.98 1.42
N TRP A 72 18.08 12.90 2.05
CA TRP A 72 17.28 11.67 2.10
C TRP A 72 15.78 11.93 1.91
N TYR A 73 15.17 11.17 1.01
CA TYR A 73 13.74 10.96 0.95
C TYR A 73 13.38 9.65 1.64
N LYS A 74 12.27 9.66 2.39
CA LYS A 74 11.56 8.45 2.75
C LYS A 74 10.58 8.15 1.64
N VAL A 75 10.71 6.98 1.05
CA VAL A 75 9.95 6.59 -0.13
C VAL A 75 9.35 5.21 0.07
N GLN A 76 8.23 4.98 -0.61
CA GLN A 76 7.57 3.71 -0.72
C GLN A 76 7.77 3.20 -2.15
N ASP A 77 8.34 2.01 -2.32
CA ASP A 77 8.48 1.43 -3.65
C ASP A 77 7.15 0.89 -4.20
N VAL A 78 7.13 0.48 -5.47
CA VAL A 78 5.96 -0.16 -6.11
C VAL A 78 5.47 -1.43 -5.40
N LEU A 79 6.28 -2.01 -4.53
CA LEU A 79 5.94 -3.20 -3.75
C LEU A 79 5.30 -2.85 -2.40
N GLY A 80 5.31 -1.57 -2.02
CA GLY A 80 4.78 -1.04 -0.77
C GLY A 80 5.80 -0.94 0.36
N THR A 81 7.07 -1.29 0.12
CA THR A 81 8.15 -1.21 1.11
C THR A 81 8.50 0.24 1.37
N ILE A 82 8.57 0.65 2.63
CA ILE A 82 8.98 2.01 3.02
C ILE A 82 10.44 1.99 3.48
N ALA A 83 11.28 2.80 2.83
CA ALA A 83 12.68 2.95 3.21
C ALA A 83 13.22 4.30 2.72
N TYR A 84 14.52 4.50 2.80
CA TYR A 84 15.16 5.78 2.48
C TYR A 84 16.04 5.67 1.24
N VAL A 85 15.93 6.66 0.36
CA VAL A 85 16.81 6.85 -0.81
C VAL A 85 17.46 8.23 -0.75
N SER A 86 18.57 8.40 -1.46
CA SER A 86 19.20 9.72 -1.57
C SER A 86 18.26 10.68 -2.30
N SER A 87 18.13 11.92 -1.81
CA SER A 87 17.33 12.98 -2.44
C SER A 87 18.08 13.77 -3.52
N SER A 88 19.30 13.37 -3.88
CA SER A 88 20.03 14.02 -4.97
C SER A 88 19.32 13.76 -6.30
N ASP A 89 19.18 14.83 -7.08
CA ASP A 89 18.75 14.86 -8.48
C ASP A 89 19.46 13.84 -9.39
N LYS A 90 20.71 13.47 -9.07
CA LYS A 90 21.43 12.38 -9.72
C LYS A 90 20.67 11.04 -9.65
N TYR A 91 19.96 10.79 -8.55
CA TYR A 91 19.37 9.49 -8.23
C TYR A 91 17.86 9.46 -8.37
N ILE A 92 17.17 10.58 -8.12
CA ILE A 92 15.71 10.63 -8.11
C ILE A 92 15.21 11.97 -8.61
N GLU A 93 14.25 11.94 -9.51
CA GLU A 93 13.56 13.11 -10.04
C GLU A 93 12.09 13.06 -9.61
N ILE A 94 11.55 14.17 -9.11
CA ILE A 94 10.13 14.25 -8.75
C ILE A 94 9.31 14.39 -10.03
N ILE A 95 8.33 13.51 -10.21
CA ILE A 95 7.37 13.58 -11.31
C ILE A 95 6.28 14.57 -10.92
N TYR A 96 6.30 15.76 -11.54
CA TYR A 96 5.22 16.74 -11.39
C TYR A 96 3.98 16.24 -12.14
N ASN A 97 2.85 16.19 -11.44
CA ASN A 97 1.59 15.63 -11.93
C ASN A 97 0.58 16.69 -12.39
N ALA A 98 0.96 17.97 -12.42
CA ALA A 98 0.12 19.06 -12.90
C ALA A 98 0.93 20.22 -13.49
N SER A 99 0.29 20.97 -14.39
CA SER A 99 0.87 22.16 -15.02
C SER A 99 -0.06 23.35 -14.89
N ILE A 100 0.51 24.54 -14.75
CA ILE A 100 -0.23 25.79 -14.59
C ILE A 100 -0.64 26.32 -15.96
N VAL A 101 -1.94 26.41 -16.22
CA VAL A 101 -2.51 26.78 -17.51
C VAL A 101 -2.56 28.31 -17.67
N SER A 102 -2.76 29.02 -16.56
CA SER A 102 -2.80 30.49 -16.50
C SER A 102 -2.27 30.97 -15.15
N SER A 103 -1.79 32.21 -15.10
CA SER A 103 -1.21 32.79 -13.88
C SER A 103 -2.19 32.67 -12.71
N VAL A 104 -1.72 32.12 -11.60
CA VAL A 104 -2.57 31.82 -10.45
C VAL A 104 -1.86 32.13 -9.13
N SER A 105 -2.63 32.56 -8.15
CA SER A 105 -2.10 32.85 -6.80
C SER A 105 -1.74 31.55 -6.09
N PHE A 106 -0.48 31.43 -5.69
CA PHE A 106 0.01 30.37 -4.81
C PHE A 106 -0.02 30.86 -3.37
N ARG A 107 -0.77 30.19 -2.51
CA ARG A 107 -1.12 30.69 -1.17
C ARG A 107 -0.67 29.76 -0.06
N LYS A 108 -0.51 30.32 1.14
CA LYS A 108 -0.10 29.58 2.34
C LYS A 108 -1.23 28.76 2.98
N SER A 109 -2.49 29.07 2.68
CA SER A 109 -3.66 28.30 3.13
C SER A 109 -4.67 28.11 2.00
N ALA A 110 -5.55 27.11 2.14
CA ALA A 110 -6.62 26.76 1.19
C ALA A 110 -7.80 27.77 1.26
N SER A 111 -7.50 29.07 1.14
CA SER A 111 -8.48 30.16 1.16
C SER A 111 -7.99 31.34 0.34
N THR A 112 -8.94 32.11 -0.22
CA THR A 112 -8.66 33.39 -0.89
C THR A 112 -8.11 34.45 0.04
N ASP A 113 -8.36 34.30 1.35
CA ASP A 113 -7.83 35.19 2.40
C ASP A 113 -6.42 34.76 2.85
N GLY A 114 -5.98 33.57 2.43
CA GLY A 114 -4.65 33.06 2.72
C GLY A 114 -3.56 33.92 2.09
N THR A 115 -2.47 34.18 2.84
CA THR A 115 -1.33 34.95 2.34
C THR A 115 -0.81 34.37 1.04
N ARG A 116 -0.73 35.21 -0.01
CA ARG A 116 -0.15 34.83 -1.29
C ARG A 116 1.37 34.79 -1.16
N LEU A 117 1.94 33.61 -1.37
CA LEU A 117 3.38 33.38 -1.40
C LEU A 117 3.98 34.04 -2.64
N ARG A 118 3.39 33.77 -3.81
CA ARG A 118 3.72 34.37 -5.11
C ARG A 118 2.67 34.04 -6.17
N TYR A 119 2.89 34.46 -7.40
CA TYR A 119 2.20 33.91 -8.56
C TYR A 119 2.96 32.69 -9.10
N LEU A 120 2.21 31.66 -9.49
CA LEU A 120 2.67 30.60 -10.37
C LEU A 120 2.41 31.03 -11.81
N SER A 121 3.40 30.85 -12.69
CA SER A 121 3.31 31.31 -14.08
C SER A 121 2.74 30.22 -14.99
N LYS A 122 2.15 30.62 -16.13
CA LYS A 122 1.74 29.67 -17.16
C LYS A 122 2.92 28.78 -17.59
N GLY A 123 2.69 27.48 -17.68
CA GLY A 123 3.68 26.46 -18.01
C GLY A 123 4.49 25.96 -16.82
N GLU A 124 4.34 26.56 -15.63
CA GLU A 124 5.02 26.08 -14.43
C GLU A 124 4.47 24.72 -14.01
N SER A 125 5.36 23.76 -13.73
CA SER A 125 4.97 22.43 -13.26
C SER A 125 4.86 22.42 -11.74
N VAL A 126 3.79 21.82 -11.24
CA VAL A 126 3.53 21.70 -9.81
C VAL A 126 3.11 20.29 -9.49
N LEU A 127 3.41 19.88 -8.28
CA LEU A 127 3.03 18.59 -7.76
C LEU A 127 1.80 18.76 -6.89
N VAL A 128 0.64 18.32 -7.36
CA VAL A 128 -0.58 18.19 -6.59
C VAL A 128 -0.41 17.08 -5.57
N THR A 129 -0.30 17.50 -4.32
CA THR A 129 -0.19 16.65 -3.14
C THR A 129 -1.54 16.55 -2.43
N GLY A 130 -2.67 16.82 -3.06
CA GLY A 130 -4.00 16.60 -2.45
C GLY A 130 -4.99 17.71 -2.73
N GLN A 131 -6.22 17.53 -2.26
CA GLN A 131 -7.33 18.47 -2.48
C GLN A 131 -8.10 18.67 -1.17
N PRO A 132 -7.65 19.59 -0.28
CA PRO A 132 -8.29 19.82 1.02
C PRO A 132 -9.78 20.17 0.93
N ASN A 133 -10.23 20.77 -0.17
CA ASN A 133 -11.64 21.05 -0.45
C ASN A 133 -11.88 21.22 -1.96
N SER A 134 -13.13 21.44 -2.37
CA SER A 134 -13.52 21.55 -3.78
C SER A 134 -12.83 22.69 -4.54
N ALA A 135 -12.35 23.73 -3.87
CA ALA A 135 -11.80 24.94 -4.48
C ALA A 135 -10.26 25.01 -4.50
N TRP A 136 -9.57 24.15 -3.74
CA TRP A 136 -8.11 24.24 -3.53
C TRP A 136 -7.41 22.90 -3.67
N PHE A 137 -6.33 22.88 -4.45
CA PHE A 137 -5.31 21.83 -4.42
C PHE A 137 -4.20 22.22 -3.46
N ALA A 138 -3.73 21.26 -2.65
CA ALA A 138 -2.43 21.34 -2.01
C ALA A 138 -1.37 21.00 -3.06
N VAL A 139 -0.37 21.87 -3.22
CA VAL A 139 0.69 21.69 -4.21
C VAL A 139 2.07 21.96 -3.65
N THR A 140 3.08 21.33 -4.24
CA THR A 140 4.49 21.64 -4.05
C THR A 140 5.05 22.15 -5.38
N ASP A 141 5.69 23.32 -5.37
CA ASP A 141 6.32 23.87 -6.58
C ASP A 141 7.68 23.23 -6.87
N SER A 142 8.31 23.60 -7.99
CA SER A 142 9.62 23.06 -8.38
C SER A 142 10.78 23.43 -7.45
N LYS A 143 10.55 24.37 -6.52
CA LYS A 143 11.51 24.81 -5.51
C LYS A 143 11.26 24.13 -4.15
N GLY A 144 10.34 23.17 -4.09
CA GLY A 144 9.96 22.46 -2.88
C GLY A 144 9.07 23.26 -1.93
N VAL A 145 8.56 24.43 -2.35
CA VAL A 145 7.67 25.25 -1.53
C VAL A 145 6.27 24.65 -1.55
N LYS A 146 5.71 24.41 -0.36
CA LYS A 146 4.35 23.88 -0.18
C LYS A 146 3.34 25.01 -0.06
N GLY A 147 2.17 24.84 -0.66
CA GLY A 147 1.06 25.79 -0.54
C GLY A 147 -0.18 25.30 -1.26
N TYR A 148 -1.04 26.24 -1.65
CA TYR A 148 -2.35 25.96 -2.21
C TYR A 148 -2.63 26.77 -3.47
N VAL A 149 -3.27 26.14 -4.44
CA VAL A 149 -3.67 26.74 -5.72
C VAL A 149 -5.13 26.37 -6.01
N SER A 150 -5.82 27.17 -6.83
CA SER A 150 -7.21 26.89 -7.20
C SER A 150 -7.33 25.58 -7.98
N THR A 151 -8.40 24.83 -7.73
CA THR A 151 -8.77 23.61 -8.48
C THR A 151 -9.31 23.87 -9.87
N SER A 152 -9.56 25.15 -10.21
CA SER A 152 -10.19 25.51 -11.47
C SER A 152 -9.29 25.17 -12.66
N GLU A 153 -9.84 24.46 -13.63
CA GLU A 153 -9.16 24.04 -14.87
C GLU A 153 -8.60 25.22 -15.69
N GLN A 154 -9.12 26.44 -15.46
CA GLN A 154 -8.57 27.66 -16.06
C GLN A 154 -7.14 27.98 -15.60
N TYR A 155 -6.75 27.47 -14.42
CA TYR A 155 -5.45 27.77 -13.79
C TYR A 155 -4.53 26.56 -13.73
N ILE A 156 -5.06 25.34 -13.65
CA ILE A 156 -4.26 24.13 -13.47
C ILE A 156 -4.83 22.96 -14.28
N SER A 157 -3.95 22.19 -14.91
CA SER A 157 -4.26 20.98 -15.65
C SER A 157 -3.53 19.81 -15.02
N LEU A 158 -4.26 18.74 -14.68
CA LEU A 158 -3.69 17.50 -14.14
C LEU A 158 -3.21 16.60 -15.28
N GLY A 159 -2.09 15.90 -15.07
CA GLY A 159 -1.55 14.93 -16.02
C GLY A 159 -2.45 13.68 -16.14
N ALA A 160 -2.55 13.12 -17.35
CA ALA A 160 -3.49 12.05 -17.73
C ALA A 160 -3.36 10.71 -16.97
N SER A 161 -2.36 10.56 -16.09
CA SER A 161 -2.10 9.34 -15.31
C SER A 161 -2.34 9.50 -13.81
N PHE A 162 -2.90 10.63 -13.37
CA PHE A 162 -3.11 10.93 -11.96
C PHE A 162 -4.60 11.02 -11.61
N SER A 163 -5.10 10.00 -10.91
CA SER A 163 -6.40 10.03 -10.21
C SER A 163 -6.15 10.28 -8.73
N LEU A 164 -6.68 11.38 -8.20
CA LEU A 164 -6.69 11.65 -6.76
C LEU A 164 -7.46 10.53 -6.03
N PRO A 165 -7.11 10.18 -4.77
CA PRO A 165 -8.06 9.56 -3.87
C PRO A 165 -9.17 10.60 -3.62
N SER A 166 -10.24 10.53 -4.42
CA SER A 166 -11.36 11.46 -4.28
C SER A 166 -12.06 11.23 -2.94
N GLY A 167 -11.90 12.20 -2.05
CA GLY A 167 -12.97 12.57 -1.14
C GLY A 167 -14.22 12.88 -1.96
N THR A 168 -15.28 12.16 -1.63
CA THR A 168 -16.58 12.06 -2.28
C THR A 168 -17.11 13.39 -2.83
N LYS A 169 -17.53 13.42 -4.11
CA LYS A 169 -18.68 14.23 -4.52
C LYS A 169 -19.90 13.31 -4.62
N PRO A 170 -21.04 13.64 -3.98
CA PRO A 170 -22.29 12.92 -4.16
C PRO A 170 -22.79 13.15 -5.58
N GLY A 171 -22.57 12.17 -6.46
CA GLY A 171 -23.41 11.95 -7.62
C GLY A 171 -24.65 11.23 -7.13
N SER A 172 -25.80 11.89 -7.29
CA SER A 172 -27.15 11.37 -7.01
C SER A 172 -27.28 9.89 -7.41
N GLY A 173 -27.42 9.04 -6.40
CA GLY A 173 -27.55 7.60 -6.55
C GLY A 173 -27.99 7.03 -5.22
N THR A 174 -29.29 7.08 -4.98
CA THR A 174 -29.98 6.53 -3.82
C THR A 174 -29.60 5.06 -3.62
N GLY A 175 -28.98 4.74 -2.48
CA GLY A 175 -28.72 3.36 -2.07
C GLY A 175 -27.76 3.28 -0.88
N GLY A 176 -28.29 3.28 0.35
CA GLY A 176 -27.52 2.94 1.54
C GLY A 176 -27.05 1.48 1.47
N GLY A 177 -25.78 1.23 1.76
CA GLY A 177 -25.21 -0.11 1.84
C GLY A 177 -23.85 -0.09 2.54
N ASP A 178 -23.66 -1.04 3.46
CA ASP A 178 -22.45 -1.26 4.26
C ASP A 178 -21.14 -1.04 3.48
N THR A 179 -20.21 -0.30 4.09
CA THR A 179 -18.87 -0.01 3.55
C THR A 179 -17.94 -1.23 3.65
N THR A 180 -18.29 -2.32 3.00
CA THR A 180 -17.42 -3.49 2.86
C THR A 180 -16.27 -3.14 1.90
N PRO A 181 -14.99 -3.30 2.29
CA PRO A 181 -13.85 -3.00 1.42
C PRO A 181 -13.86 -3.84 0.14
N SER A 182 -13.45 -3.26 -0.98
CA SER A 182 -13.33 -3.98 -2.26
C SER A 182 -12.16 -4.97 -2.24
N ALA A 183 -12.20 -6.00 -3.10
CA ALA A 183 -11.15 -7.02 -3.16
C ALA A 183 -9.73 -6.44 -3.40
N PRO A 184 -9.50 -5.48 -4.32
CA PRO A 184 -8.19 -4.83 -4.46
C PRO A 184 -7.72 -4.14 -3.18
N GLN A 185 -8.62 -3.50 -2.43
CA GLN A 185 -8.27 -2.85 -1.16
C GLN A 185 -7.88 -3.89 -0.10
N LEU A 186 -8.60 -5.01 -0.02
CA LEU A 186 -8.29 -6.11 0.90
C LEU A 186 -6.94 -6.78 0.55
N ILE A 187 -6.58 -6.87 -0.74
CA ILE A 187 -5.28 -7.38 -1.19
C ILE A 187 -4.15 -6.47 -0.67
N GLU A 188 -4.24 -5.16 -0.89
CA GLU A 188 -3.19 -4.25 -0.42
C GLU A 188 -3.12 -4.18 1.10
N ASN A 189 -4.27 -4.24 1.80
CA ASN A 189 -4.29 -4.34 3.26
C ASN A 189 -3.58 -5.61 3.75
N THR A 190 -3.78 -6.74 3.06
CA THR A 190 -3.12 -8.03 3.36
C THR A 190 -1.61 -7.95 3.18
N ILE A 191 -1.16 -7.39 2.06
CA ILE A 191 0.27 -7.22 1.79
C ILE A 191 0.90 -6.27 2.81
N ALA A 192 0.24 -5.14 3.09
CA ALA A 192 0.69 -4.20 4.10
C ALA A 192 0.78 -4.84 5.48
N ALA A 193 -0.19 -5.68 5.87
CA ALA A 193 -0.13 -6.44 7.11
C ALA A 193 1.05 -7.41 7.15
N GLY A 194 1.27 -8.19 6.07
CA GLY A 194 2.42 -9.08 5.98
C GLY A 194 3.77 -8.35 6.05
N MET A 195 3.90 -7.20 5.39
CA MET A 195 5.14 -6.41 5.40
C MET A 195 5.52 -5.85 6.77
N LYS A 196 4.57 -5.68 7.71
CA LYS A 196 4.88 -5.31 9.11
C LYS A 196 5.79 -6.30 9.80
N TYR A 197 5.75 -7.57 9.38
CA TYR A 197 6.52 -8.66 9.96
C TYR A 197 7.85 -8.90 9.24
N TRP A 198 8.29 -7.98 8.39
CA TRP A 198 9.59 -8.11 7.72
C TRP A 198 10.72 -8.38 8.71
N GLY A 199 11.50 -9.42 8.45
CA GLY A 199 12.59 -9.88 9.31
C GLY A 199 12.16 -10.71 10.51
N THR A 200 10.86 -10.91 10.78
CA THR A 200 10.40 -11.79 11.85
C THR A 200 10.98 -13.20 11.63
N PRO A 201 11.68 -13.79 12.62
CA PRO A 201 12.39 -15.05 12.44
C PRO A 201 11.50 -16.20 11.97
N TYR A 202 12.10 -17.13 11.21
CA TYR A 202 11.45 -18.36 10.82
C TYR A 202 11.47 -19.38 11.96
N GLU A 203 10.34 -20.04 12.20
CA GLU A 203 10.25 -21.21 13.06
C GLU A 203 9.27 -22.22 12.43
N PHE A 204 9.75 -23.42 12.11
CA PHE A 204 8.88 -24.46 11.56
C PHE A 204 7.83 -24.88 12.60
N GLY A 205 6.55 -24.80 12.25
CA GLY A 205 5.49 -25.11 13.19
C GLY A 205 5.27 -24.04 14.25
N SER A 206 5.61 -22.77 13.97
CA SER A 206 5.43 -21.61 14.86
C SER A 206 4.09 -21.57 15.62
N ASP A 207 4.06 -20.96 16.79
CA ASP A 207 2.80 -20.77 17.52
C ASP A 207 1.89 -19.74 16.81
N ARG A 208 0.73 -20.21 16.34
CA ARG A 208 -0.27 -19.44 15.57
C ARG A 208 -0.96 -18.34 16.37
N ASP A 209 -0.77 -18.33 17.69
CA ASP A 209 -1.33 -17.32 18.60
C ASP A 209 -0.34 -16.19 18.90
N THR A 210 0.88 -16.28 18.37
CA THR A 210 1.93 -15.26 18.54
C THR A 210 2.46 -14.77 17.19
N THR A 211 3.25 -13.69 17.22
CA THR A 211 3.91 -13.15 16.02
C THR A 211 5.41 -12.96 16.23
N THR A 212 5.99 -13.68 17.20
CA THR A 212 7.42 -13.62 17.54
C THR A 212 8.27 -14.38 16.53
N THR A 213 7.71 -15.45 15.96
CA THR A 213 8.28 -16.26 14.88
C THR A 213 7.17 -16.68 13.93
N PHE A 214 7.53 -17.15 12.73
CA PHE A 214 6.57 -17.67 11.76
C PHE A 214 7.12 -18.84 10.95
N ASP A 215 6.28 -19.85 10.67
CA ASP A 215 6.42 -20.64 9.45
C ASP A 215 5.72 -19.99 8.25
N CYS A 216 5.92 -20.55 7.07
CA CYS A 216 5.37 -20.01 5.83
C CYS A 216 3.84 -19.84 5.85
N SER A 217 3.12 -20.85 6.36
CA SER A 217 1.66 -20.88 6.36
C SER A 217 1.06 -19.99 7.43
N ASP A 218 1.70 -19.91 8.60
CA ASP A 218 1.27 -19.04 9.69
C ASP A 218 1.48 -17.56 9.35
N PHE A 219 2.62 -17.22 8.71
CA PHE A 219 2.85 -15.89 8.18
C PHE A 219 1.74 -15.46 7.21
N VAL A 220 1.45 -16.28 6.20
CA VAL A 220 0.39 -16.00 5.22
C VAL A 220 -0.98 -15.88 5.90
N ARG A 221 -1.30 -16.79 6.80
CA ARG A 221 -2.56 -16.77 7.57
C ARG A 221 -2.69 -15.49 8.38
N THR A 222 -1.63 -15.04 9.03
CA THR A 222 -1.59 -13.81 9.83
C THR A 222 -1.79 -12.57 8.95
N ALA A 223 -1.11 -12.49 7.79
CA ALA A 223 -1.29 -11.39 6.85
C ALA A 223 -2.76 -11.24 6.38
N PHE A 224 -3.42 -12.35 6.00
CA PHE A 224 -4.83 -12.33 5.59
C PHE A 224 -5.80 -12.06 6.75
N ARG A 225 -5.51 -12.61 7.94
CA ARG A 225 -6.32 -12.39 9.14
C ARG A 225 -6.32 -10.91 9.54
N GLU A 226 -5.18 -10.24 9.44
CA GLU A 226 -5.07 -8.84 9.83
C GLU A 226 -5.52 -7.87 8.74
N GLY A 227 -5.14 -8.13 7.49
CA GLY A 227 -5.40 -7.23 6.37
C GLY A 227 -6.79 -7.40 5.74
N ALA A 228 -7.23 -8.63 5.55
CA ALA A 228 -8.52 -8.95 4.93
C ALA A 228 -9.60 -9.43 5.90
N LYS A 229 -9.28 -9.52 7.20
CA LYS A 229 -10.15 -10.13 8.22
C LYS A 229 -10.59 -11.56 7.85
N LEU A 230 -9.73 -12.24 7.09
CA LEU A 230 -9.98 -13.60 6.59
C LEU A 230 -8.99 -14.56 7.24
N THR A 231 -9.50 -15.51 8.01
CA THR A 231 -8.67 -16.54 8.63
C THR A 231 -8.53 -17.73 7.68
N LEU A 232 -7.36 -17.87 7.07
CA LEU A 232 -7.02 -19.02 6.27
C LEU A 232 -6.77 -20.28 7.14
N PRO A 233 -6.83 -21.49 6.55
CA PRO A 233 -6.42 -22.72 7.22
C PRO A 233 -4.96 -22.65 7.74
N ALA A 234 -4.67 -23.44 8.77
CA ALA A 234 -3.43 -23.33 9.53
C ALA A 234 -2.16 -23.86 8.82
N ASP A 235 -2.31 -24.67 7.77
CA ASP A 235 -1.19 -25.29 7.04
C ASP A 235 -1.27 -25.01 5.52
N SER A 236 -0.12 -25.01 4.87
CA SER A 236 0.03 -24.61 3.45
C SER A 236 -0.75 -25.51 2.48
N ARG A 237 -0.94 -26.79 2.80
CA ARG A 237 -1.71 -27.72 1.97
C ARG A 237 -3.18 -27.36 1.98
N LYS A 238 -3.77 -27.16 3.16
CA LYS A 238 -5.16 -26.71 3.27
C LYS A 238 -5.39 -25.30 2.72
N GLN A 239 -4.39 -24.42 2.79
CA GLN A 239 -4.44 -23.12 2.09
C GLN A 239 -4.47 -23.32 0.56
N GLY A 240 -3.73 -24.29 0.03
CA GLY A 240 -3.81 -24.69 -1.38
C GLY A 240 -5.18 -25.22 -1.77
N ASP A 241 -5.78 -26.06 -0.93
CA ASP A 241 -7.13 -26.58 -1.16
C ASP A 241 -8.19 -25.47 -1.11
N TYR A 242 -8.04 -24.51 -0.18
CA TYR A 242 -8.88 -23.32 -0.11
C TYR A 242 -8.85 -22.53 -1.43
N VAL A 243 -7.65 -22.26 -1.96
CA VAL A 243 -7.49 -21.52 -3.23
C VAL A 243 -8.10 -22.29 -4.41
N LYS A 244 -7.87 -23.61 -4.50
CA LYS A 244 -8.47 -24.45 -5.54
C LYS A 244 -10.01 -24.46 -5.48
N ALA A 245 -10.57 -24.47 -4.27
CA ALA A 245 -12.02 -24.43 -4.08
C ALA A 245 -12.62 -23.06 -4.46
N LYS A 246 -11.83 -21.98 -4.39
CA LYS A 246 -12.26 -20.63 -4.76
C LYS A 246 -12.29 -20.39 -6.26
N GLY A 247 -11.40 -21.00 -7.02
CA GLY A 247 -11.38 -20.81 -8.47
C GLY A 247 -10.20 -21.46 -9.18
N ALA A 248 -10.08 -21.14 -10.47
CA ALA A 248 -9.03 -21.68 -11.32
C ALA A 248 -7.64 -21.22 -10.85
N THR A 249 -6.73 -22.19 -10.71
CA THR A 249 -5.33 -21.94 -10.40
C THR A 249 -4.50 -21.76 -11.67
N LYS A 250 -3.31 -21.18 -11.52
CA LYS A 250 -2.35 -20.97 -12.60
C LYS A 250 -1.05 -21.69 -12.30
N SER A 251 -0.57 -22.46 -13.28
CA SER A 251 0.72 -23.17 -13.22
C SER A 251 1.90 -22.35 -13.78
N ASP A 252 1.64 -21.21 -14.42
CA ASP A 252 2.65 -20.20 -14.76
C ASP A 252 2.49 -18.97 -13.86
N TRP A 253 3.52 -18.69 -13.06
CA TRP A 253 3.50 -17.59 -12.10
C TRP A 253 3.36 -16.23 -12.78
N ARG A 254 3.78 -16.09 -14.04
CA ARG A 254 3.67 -14.84 -14.82
C ARG A 254 2.22 -14.44 -15.08
N SER A 255 1.30 -15.39 -14.96
CA SER A 255 -0.15 -15.16 -15.10
C SER A 255 -0.87 -14.90 -13.77
N LEU A 256 -0.15 -14.93 -12.65
CA LEU A 256 -0.71 -14.60 -11.34
C LEU A 256 -0.93 -13.10 -11.20
N LYS A 257 -1.88 -12.75 -10.33
CA LYS A 257 -2.15 -11.39 -9.91
C LYS A 257 -1.51 -11.14 -8.56
N ARG A 258 -1.10 -9.89 -8.33
CA ARG A 258 -0.68 -9.43 -7.00
C ARG A 258 -1.76 -9.79 -5.98
N GLY A 259 -1.35 -10.36 -4.86
CA GLY A 259 -2.24 -10.90 -3.81
C GLY A 259 -2.56 -12.38 -3.93
N ASP A 260 -2.28 -13.03 -5.07
CA ASP A 260 -2.45 -14.49 -5.20
C ASP A 260 -1.47 -15.23 -4.28
N LEU A 261 -1.89 -16.38 -3.76
CA LEU A 261 -0.97 -17.29 -3.08
C LEU A 261 -0.20 -18.12 -4.10
N MET A 262 1.08 -18.33 -3.80
CA MET A 262 1.98 -19.19 -4.57
C MET A 262 2.32 -20.43 -3.75
N PHE A 263 2.19 -21.60 -4.35
CA PHE A 263 2.45 -22.88 -3.69
C PHE A 263 3.63 -23.58 -4.35
N PHE A 264 4.49 -24.16 -3.52
CA PHE A 264 5.76 -24.74 -3.98
C PHE A 264 5.96 -26.14 -3.42
N MET A 265 6.68 -26.95 -4.19
CA MET A 265 7.15 -28.26 -3.76
C MET A 265 8.46 -28.17 -2.95
N GLU A 266 8.90 -29.34 -2.49
CA GLU A 266 10.13 -29.53 -1.76
C GLU A 266 11.36 -28.98 -2.52
N TYR A 267 12.34 -28.49 -1.77
CA TYR A 267 13.63 -28.10 -2.33
C TYR A 267 14.45 -29.34 -2.68
N LYS A 268 14.90 -29.45 -3.93
CA LYS A 268 15.74 -30.57 -4.43
C LYS A 268 17.09 -30.09 -4.96
N GLY A 269 17.40 -28.81 -4.78
CA GLY A 269 18.60 -28.14 -5.30
C GLY A 269 18.24 -26.81 -5.98
N SER A 270 19.24 -26.02 -6.36
CA SER A 270 19.02 -24.69 -6.92
C SER A 270 18.88 -24.67 -8.44
N LYS A 271 19.29 -25.73 -9.13
CA LYS A 271 19.34 -25.78 -10.61
C LYS A 271 18.06 -26.38 -11.18
N ALA A 272 17.66 -25.93 -12.37
CA ALA A 272 16.52 -26.51 -13.09
C ALA A 272 16.67 -28.03 -13.32
N SER A 273 17.91 -28.51 -13.53
CA SER A 273 18.20 -29.94 -13.69
C SER A 273 17.87 -30.79 -12.47
N ASN A 274 17.83 -30.21 -11.26
CA ASN A 274 17.39 -30.92 -10.05
C ASN A 274 15.89 -31.29 -10.08
N TYR A 275 15.13 -30.71 -11.01
CA TYR A 275 13.69 -30.88 -11.14
C TYR A 275 13.31 -31.53 -12.48
N ALA A 276 14.29 -31.96 -13.28
CA ALA A 276 14.05 -32.61 -14.56
C ALA A 276 13.26 -33.92 -14.36
N GLY A 277 12.23 -34.12 -15.19
CA GLY A 277 11.37 -35.33 -15.13
C GLY A 277 10.31 -35.33 -14.02
N ILE A 278 10.25 -34.29 -13.18
CA ILE A 278 9.23 -34.20 -12.13
C ILE A 278 7.89 -33.78 -12.71
N ASN A 279 6.85 -34.55 -12.42
CA ASN A 279 5.47 -34.15 -12.70
C ASN A 279 4.94 -33.25 -11.58
N LYS A 280 5.01 -31.93 -11.79
CA LYS A 280 4.55 -30.94 -10.80
C LYS A 280 3.08 -31.09 -10.39
N ALA A 281 2.22 -31.71 -11.22
CA ALA A 281 0.81 -31.90 -10.87
C ALA A 281 0.59 -32.91 -9.74
N THR A 282 1.55 -33.79 -9.47
CA THR A 282 1.48 -34.82 -8.42
C THR A 282 2.29 -34.48 -7.18
N GLU A 283 3.03 -33.38 -7.20
CA GLU A 283 3.91 -32.99 -6.10
C GLU A 283 3.14 -32.41 -4.91
N THR A 284 3.69 -32.64 -3.72
CA THR A 284 3.11 -32.14 -2.47
C THR A 284 3.51 -30.69 -2.23
N ILE A 285 2.56 -29.88 -1.75
CA ILE A 285 2.82 -28.52 -1.28
C ILE A 285 3.64 -28.61 0.01
N THR A 286 4.82 -27.99 0.01
CA THR A 286 5.68 -27.86 1.19
C THR A 286 5.90 -26.42 1.61
N HIS A 287 5.51 -25.44 0.79
CA HIS A 287 5.73 -24.02 1.07
C HIS A 287 4.67 -23.15 0.40
N VAL A 288 4.42 -21.98 1.00
CA VAL A 288 3.45 -20.97 0.51
C VAL A 288 4.00 -19.56 0.70
N GLY A 289 3.62 -18.63 -0.18
CA GLY A 289 3.84 -17.20 0.01
C GLY A 289 2.88 -16.35 -0.82
N ILE A 290 2.95 -15.03 -0.63
CA ILE A 290 2.05 -14.06 -1.27
C ILE A 290 2.77 -13.47 -2.49
N TYR A 291 2.16 -13.57 -3.68
CA TYR A 291 2.69 -12.95 -4.88
C TYR A 291 2.51 -11.43 -4.83
N LEU A 292 3.59 -10.69 -5.06
CA LEU A 292 3.58 -9.22 -5.03
C LEU A 292 3.48 -8.60 -6.43
N GLY A 293 3.43 -9.42 -7.49
CA GLY A 293 3.63 -8.96 -8.87
C GLY A 293 5.11 -8.90 -9.24
N ASN A 294 5.39 -8.76 -10.53
CA ASN A 294 6.74 -8.56 -11.08
C ASN A 294 7.78 -9.61 -10.61
N GLY A 295 7.37 -10.87 -10.44
CA GLY A 295 8.27 -11.93 -10.00
C GLY A 295 8.69 -11.85 -8.52
N GLN A 296 8.05 -11.00 -7.72
CA GLN A 296 8.34 -10.87 -6.29
C GLN A 296 7.37 -11.73 -5.46
N ILE A 297 7.90 -12.43 -4.46
CA ILE A 297 7.14 -13.18 -3.46
C ILE A 297 7.45 -12.65 -2.06
N LEU A 298 6.44 -12.53 -1.20
CA LEU A 298 6.57 -12.26 0.24
C LEU A 298 6.33 -13.55 1.05
N HIS A 299 7.32 -13.96 1.84
CA HIS A 299 7.28 -15.22 2.61
C HIS A 299 8.37 -15.32 3.69
N THR A 300 8.38 -16.43 4.43
CA THR A 300 9.48 -16.88 5.30
C THR A 300 9.65 -18.38 5.14
N TYR A 301 10.88 -18.90 5.02
CA TYR A 301 11.08 -20.29 4.56
C TYR A 301 12.23 -21.08 5.20
N SER A 302 13.07 -20.45 6.02
CA SER A 302 14.16 -21.12 6.75
C SER A 302 14.78 -20.18 7.78
N THR A 303 15.51 -20.73 8.74
CA THR A 303 16.34 -19.94 9.67
C THR A 303 17.41 -19.15 8.92
N GLU A 304 18.04 -19.74 7.91
CA GLU A 304 19.13 -19.15 7.13
C GLU A 304 18.64 -18.02 6.21
N SER A 305 17.35 -17.98 5.89
CA SER A 305 16.80 -16.89 5.07
C SER A 305 16.69 -15.57 5.82
N GLY A 306 16.84 -15.55 7.15
CA GLY A 306 16.74 -14.34 7.95
C GLY A 306 15.31 -13.85 8.20
N GLY A 307 14.35 -14.77 8.23
CA GLY A 307 12.94 -14.47 8.53
C GLY A 307 12.10 -14.06 7.33
N VAL A 308 10.99 -13.35 7.61
CA VAL A 308 10.06 -12.82 6.60
C VAL A 308 10.77 -11.85 5.68
N ARG A 309 10.60 -12.04 4.37
CA ARG A 309 11.31 -11.27 3.35
C ARG A 309 10.61 -11.37 2.00
N THR A 310 11.13 -10.59 1.06
CA THR A 310 10.87 -10.76 -0.36
C THR A 310 12.01 -11.49 -1.03
N ASN A 311 11.67 -12.23 -2.06
CA ASN A 311 12.62 -12.77 -3.01
C ASN A 311 12.10 -12.58 -4.43
N ASP A 312 13.04 -12.50 -5.36
CA ASP A 312 12.76 -12.71 -6.77
C ASP A 312 12.60 -14.21 -7.03
N ILE A 313 11.59 -14.59 -7.80
CA ILE A 313 11.37 -15.99 -8.17
C ILE A 313 12.01 -16.36 -9.50
N SER A 314 12.19 -15.38 -10.41
CA SER A 314 12.63 -15.60 -11.78
C SER A 314 14.05 -16.14 -11.84
N GLY A 315 14.23 -17.21 -12.63
CA GLY A 315 15.53 -17.86 -12.83
C GLY A 315 16.11 -18.54 -11.59
N GLY A 316 15.38 -18.57 -10.48
CA GLY A 316 15.83 -19.09 -9.20
C GLY A 316 15.16 -20.41 -8.80
N GLN A 317 15.56 -20.91 -7.63
CA GLN A 317 14.99 -22.13 -7.05
C GLN A 317 13.47 -22.05 -6.82
N TRP A 318 12.93 -20.85 -6.59
CA TRP A 318 11.49 -20.65 -6.41
C TRP A 318 10.70 -20.88 -7.70
N GLU A 319 11.18 -20.41 -8.85
CA GLU A 319 10.56 -20.74 -10.14
C GLU A 319 10.62 -22.25 -10.43
N ASN A 320 11.75 -22.89 -10.12
CA ASN A 320 11.88 -24.34 -10.30
C ASN A 320 10.86 -25.12 -9.45
N ARG A 321 10.55 -24.65 -8.24
CA ARG A 321 9.64 -25.31 -7.28
C ARG A 321 8.18 -24.90 -7.40
N PHE A 322 7.86 -23.87 -8.19
CA PHE A 322 6.50 -23.37 -8.29
C PHE A 322 5.58 -24.45 -8.85
N LEU A 323 4.49 -24.75 -8.13
CA LEU A 323 3.48 -25.74 -8.52
C LEU A 323 2.29 -25.06 -9.18
N PHE A 324 1.66 -24.16 -8.44
CA PHE A 324 0.54 -23.35 -8.90
C PHE A 324 0.34 -22.16 -7.96
N GLY A 325 -0.49 -21.21 -8.39
CA GLY A 325 -1.01 -20.15 -7.53
C GLY A 325 -2.45 -19.80 -7.87
N GLY A 326 -3.07 -18.95 -7.05
CA GLY A 326 -4.42 -18.48 -7.29
C GLY A 326 -4.93 -17.53 -6.22
N SER A 327 -6.07 -16.92 -6.52
CA SER A 327 -6.68 -15.87 -5.71
C SER A 327 -7.36 -16.43 -4.46
N VAL A 328 -7.29 -15.66 -3.38
CA VAL A 328 -7.98 -15.93 -2.10
C VAL A 328 -9.30 -15.15 -2.00
N LEU A 329 -9.36 -13.96 -2.61
CA LEU A 329 -10.45 -12.99 -2.57
C LEU A 329 -11.16 -12.89 -3.92
#